data_AF-A0A8T5Y1R1-F1
#
_entry.id   AF-A0A8T5Y1R1-F1
#
_cell.length_a   1.000
_cell.length_b   1.000
_cell.length_c   1.000
_cell.angle_alpha   90.00
_cell.angle_beta   90.00
_cell.angle_gamma   90.00
#
_symmetry.space_group_name_H-M   'P 1'
#
loop_
_entity.id
_entity.type
_entity.pdbx_description
1 polymer ?
#
loop_
_entity_poly.entity_id
_entity_poly.type
_entity_poly.pdbx_seq_one_letter_code
_entity_poly.pdbx_strand_id
1 'polypeptide(L)'
;MSKGYILLETLVATALSLLILTVAATQLYVFWQMWHTTNDQARQRHWAAQAYDSLATDAMNAKSVSILSDRAIFYLDSGLATYRLTPAGSFYRNWQNRDAAFADKVQAVDWQLDDDVLWMTLIYKDGQTYRSCFQMSNE
;
A
#
# COMPACT_ATOMS: atom_id res chain seq x y z
N MET A 1 -49.71 -41.85 -5.55
CA MET A 1 -48.27 -41.57 -5.79
C MET A 1 -47.44 -42.50 -4.91
N SER A 2 -46.50 -43.26 -5.48
CA SER A 2 -45.73 -44.24 -4.71
C SER A 2 -44.69 -43.54 -3.83
N LYS A 3 -44.47 -44.06 -2.62
CA LYS A 3 -43.49 -43.51 -1.65
C LYS A 3 -42.08 -43.35 -2.24
N GLY A 4 -41.72 -44.14 -3.26
CA GLY A 4 -40.43 -44.04 -3.96
C GLY A 4 -40.26 -42.75 -4.76
N TYR A 5 -41.34 -42.17 -5.28
CA TYR A 5 -41.29 -40.92 -6.03
C TYR A 5 -41.02 -39.72 -5.11
N ILE A 6 -41.65 -39.70 -3.94
CA ILE A 6 -41.44 -38.65 -2.92
C ILE A 6 -40.00 -38.68 -2.38
N LEU A 7 -39.45 -39.88 -2.15
CA LEU A 7 -38.05 -40.06 -1.73
C LEU A 7 -37.06 -39.55 -2.78
N LEU A 8 -37.31 -39.83 -4.06
CA LEU A 8 -36.47 -39.34 -5.15
C LEU A 8 -36.52 -37.82 -5.28
N GLU A 9 -37.71 -37.22 -5.23
CA GLU A 9 -37.86 -35.76 -5.28
C GLU A 9 -37.16 -35.08 -4.10
N THR A 10 -37.28 -35.65 -2.90
CA THR A 10 -36.60 -35.13 -1.71
C THR A 10 -35.09 -35.21 -1.84
N LEU A 11 -34.56 -36.32 -2.38
CA LEU A 11 -33.13 -36.50 -2.64
C LEU A 11 -32.63 -35.46 -3.66
N VAL A 12 -33.35 -35.28 -4.76
CA VAL A 12 -33.00 -34.29 -5.81
C VAL A 12 -33.03 -32.88 -5.25
N ALA A 13 -34.08 -32.51 -4.51
CA ALA A 13 -34.18 -31.19 -3.88
C ALA A 13 -33.04 -30.93 -2.88
N THR A 14 -32.66 -31.94 -2.10
CA THR A 14 -31.56 -31.84 -1.13
C THR A 14 -30.21 -31.69 -1.86
N ALA A 15 -29.97 -32.47 -2.90
CA ALA A 15 -28.75 -32.37 -3.72
C ALA A 15 -28.63 -30.99 -4.38
N LEU A 16 -29.72 -30.47 -4.96
CA LEU A 16 -29.76 -29.12 -5.53
C LEU A 16 -29.51 -28.05 -4.47
N SER A 17 -30.10 -28.19 -3.29
CA SER A 17 -29.89 -27.25 -2.17
C SER A 17 -28.42 -27.24 -1.73
N LEU A 18 -27.78 -28.39 -1.63
CA LEU A 18 -26.35 -28.50 -1.29
C LEU A 18 -25.45 -27.89 -2.37
N LEU A 19 -25.78 -28.08 -3.64
CA LEU A 19 -25.07 -27.44 -4.75
C LEU A 19 -25.16 -25.92 -4.67
N ILE A 20 -26.37 -25.38 -4.46
CA ILE A 20 -26.58 -23.93 -4.31
C ILE A 20 -25.80 -23.38 -3.11
N LEU A 21 -25.84 -24.07 -1.97
CA LEU A 21 -25.08 -23.67 -0.77
C LEU A 21 -23.57 -23.66 -1.03
N THR A 22 -23.07 -24.64 -1.78
CA THR A 22 -21.65 -24.73 -2.13
C THR A 22 -21.24 -23.59 -3.07
N VAL A 23 -22.06 -23.28 -4.08
CA VAL A 23 -21.83 -22.15 -4.98
C VAL A 23 -21.85 -20.83 -4.18
N ALA A 24 -22.84 -20.63 -3.32
CA ALA A 24 -22.94 -19.43 -2.50
C ALA A 24 -21.74 -19.27 -1.55
N ALA A 25 -21.32 -20.34 -0.87
CA ALA A 25 -20.15 -20.32 0.00
C ALA A 25 -18.86 -19.98 -0.77
N THR A 26 -18.70 -20.54 -1.98
CA THR A 26 -17.54 -20.26 -2.83
C THR A 26 -17.54 -18.80 -3.29
N GLN A 27 -18.68 -18.26 -3.69
CA GLN A 27 -18.81 -16.85 -4.08
C GLN A 27 -18.52 -15.92 -2.90
N LEU A 28 -19.03 -16.23 -1.71
CA LEU A 28 -18.76 -15.44 -0.50
C LEU A 28 -17.27 -15.44 -0.17
N TYR A 29 -16.61 -16.59 -0.28
CA TYR A 29 -15.17 -16.70 -0.06
C TYR A 29 -14.37 -15.87 -1.08
N VAL A 30 -14.69 -15.96 -2.37
CA VAL A 30 -14.03 -15.16 -3.42
C VAL A 30 -14.26 -13.67 -3.19
N PHE A 31 -15.50 -13.27 -2.89
CA PHE A 31 -15.84 -11.89 -2.56
C PHE A 31 -15.03 -11.37 -1.38
N TRP A 32 -14.93 -12.15 -0.31
CA TRP A 32 -14.16 -11.80 0.89
C TRP A 32 -12.68 -11.56 0.57
N GLN A 33 -12.05 -12.48 -0.18
CA GLN A 33 -10.65 -12.33 -0.60
C GLN A 33 -10.45 -11.08 -1.47
N MET A 34 -11.36 -10.83 -2.41
CA MET A 34 -11.30 -9.67 -3.30
C MET A 34 -11.48 -8.36 -2.53
N TRP A 35 -12.42 -8.31 -1.59
CA TRP A 35 -12.66 -7.16 -0.73
C TRP A 35 -11.43 -6.80 0.10
N HIS A 36 -10.80 -7.79 0.75
CA HIS A 36 -9.58 -7.59 1.51
C HIS A 36 -8.43 -7.07 0.64
N THR A 37 -8.21 -7.69 -0.52
CA THR A 37 -7.15 -7.29 -1.45
C THR A 37 -7.36 -5.84 -1.93
N THR A 38 -8.60 -5.50 -2.30
CA THR A 38 -8.95 -4.16 -2.78
C THR A 38 -8.74 -3.10 -1.71
N ASN A 39 -9.17 -3.38 -0.48
CA ASN A 39 -8.99 -2.45 0.63
C ASN A 39 -7.52 -2.27 1.02
N ASP A 40 -6.73 -3.35 0.99
CA ASP A 40 -5.30 -3.26 1.27
C ASP A 40 -4.60 -2.42 0.20
N GLN A 41 -4.89 -2.64 -1.09
CA GLN A 41 -4.33 -1.81 -2.17
C GLN A 41 -4.79 -0.35 -2.09
N ALA A 42 -6.07 -0.09 -1.79
CA ALA A 42 -6.57 1.27 -1.63
C ALA A 42 -5.87 2.01 -0.47
N ARG A 43 -5.66 1.31 0.64
CA ARG A 43 -4.91 1.84 1.80
C ARG A 43 -3.45 2.11 1.46
N GLN A 44 -2.78 1.22 0.72
CA GLN A 44 -1.42 1.44 0.24
C GLN A 44 -1.34 2.68 -0.66
N ARG A 45 -2.26 2.83 -1.62
CA ARG A 45 -2.34 4.04 -2.49
C ARG A 45 -2.50 5.31 -1.67
N HIS A 46 -3.36 5.28 -0.66
CA HIS A 46 -3.60 6.43 0.21
C HIS A 46 -2.35 6.82 1.01
N TRP A 47 -1.69 5.83 1.62
CA TRP A 47 -0.43 6.05 2.33
C TRP A 47 0.70 6.54 1.42
N ALA A 48 0.84 5.94 0.24
CA ALA A 48 1.82 6.39 -0.76
C ALA A 48 1.55 7.85 -1.16
N ALA A 49 0.29 8.21 -1.45
CA ALA A 49 -0.09 9.57 -1.77
C ALA A 49 0.24 10.56 -0.64
N GLN A 50 -0.05 10.22 0.61
CA GLN A 50 0.28 11.05 1.77
C GLN A 50 1.81 11.23 1.93
N ALA A 51 2.58 10.15 1.77
CA ALA A 51 4.04 10.20 1.81
C ALA A 51 4.60 11.11 0.71
N TYR A 52 4.07 10.98 -0.52
CA TYR A 52 4.49 11.78 -1.67
C TYR A 52 4.10 13.25 -1.54
N ASP A 53 2.95 13.58 -0.99
CA ASP A 53 2.53 14.97 -0.77
C ASP A 53 3.45 15.70 0.23
N SER A 54 3.78 15.02 1.34
CA SER A 54 4.73 15.55 2.31
C SER A 54 6.13 15.69 1.70
N LEU A 55 6.56 14.71 0.91
CA LEU A 55 7.87 14.72 0.27
C LEU A 55 7.97 15.75 -0.86
N ALA A 56 6.88 16.00 -1.60
CA ALA A 56 6.82 17.08 -2.58
C ALA A 56 7.02 18.44 -1.92
N THR A 57 6.34 18.66 -0.80
CA THR A 57 6.49 19.89 -0.02
C THR A 57 7.92 20.07 0.47
N ASP A 58 8.54 19.01 1.01
CA ASP A 58 9.93 19.09 1.47
C ASP A 58 10.92 19.24 0.32
N ALA A 59 10.75 18.54 -0.80
CA ALA A 59 11.61 18.63 -1.98
C ALA A 59 11.60 20.05 -2.60
N MET A 60 10.43 20.67 -2.69
CA MET A 60 10.28 22.03 -3.20
C MET A 60 10.93 23.09 -2.31
N ASN A 61 11.03 22.85 -1.01
CA ASN A 61 11.59 23.80 -0.04
C ASN A 61 13.03 23.44 0.39
N ALA A 62 13.60 22.38 -0.19
CA ALA A 62 14.92 21.91 0.17
C ALA A 62 16.01 22.64 -0.59
N LYS A 63 17.00 23.13 0.16
CA LYS A 63 18.24 23.69 -0.36
C LYS A 63 19.14 22.62 -0.96
N SER A 64 19.07 21.42 -0.40
CA SER A 64 19.79 20.25 -0.90
C SER A 64 19.20 18.98 -0.32
N VAL A 65 19.49 17.85 -0.98
CA VAL A 65 19.11 16.51 -0.52
C VAL A 65 20.34 15.61 -0.51
N SER A 66 20.46 14.83 0.56
CA SER A 66 21.44 13.75 0.67
C SER A 66 20.72 12.41 0.70
N ILE A 67 21.04 11.55 -0.27
CA ILE A 67 20.51 10.19 -0.34
C ILE A 67 21.56 9.24 0.24
N LEU A 68 21.15 8.47 1.24
CA LEU A 68 21.92 7.40 1.85
C LEU A 68 21.22 6.06 1.57
N SER A 69 21.90 4.95 1.84
CA SER A 69 21.37 3.61 1.56
C SER A 69 20.08 3.27 2.31
N ASP A 70 19.81 3.91 3.44
CA ASP A 70 18.66 3.61 4.31
C ASP A 70 17.70 4.80 4.52
N ARG A 71 18.08 6.00 4.05
CA ARG A 71 17.33 7.24 4.30
C ARG A 71 17.63 8.33 3.27
N ALA A 72 16.68 9.23 3.09
CA ALA A 72 16.90 10.51 2.41
C ALA A 72 16.82 11.65 3.44
N ILE A 73 17.72 12.62 3.34
CA ILE A 73 17.80 13.77 4.23
C ILE A 73 17.60 15.03 3.40
N PHE A 74 16.58 15.82 3.75
CA PHE A 74 16.25 17.09 3.13
C PHE A 74 16.70 18.22 4.05
N TYR A 75 17.53 19.12 3.51
CA TYR A 75 18.04 20.29 4.21
C TYR A 75 17.13 21.48 3.90
N LEU A 76 16.20 21.77 4.82
CA LEU A 76 15.24 22.87 4.74
C LEU A 76 15.75 24.08 5.54
N ASP A 77 15.24 25.27 5.23
CA ASP A 77 15.50 26.46 6.05
C ASP A 77 15.04 26.33 7.50
N SER A 78 13.94 25.61 7.70
CA SER A 78 13.30 25.39 9.00
C SER A 78 13.86 24.17 9.77
N GLY A 79 14.83 23.46 9.19
CA GLY A 79 15.50 22.31 9.82
C GLY A 79 15.73 21.14 8.86
N LEU A 80 15.80 19.93 9.42
CA LEU A 80 16.06 18.72 8.66
C LEU A 80 14.81 17.84 8.65
N ALA A 81 14.43 17.37 7.46
CA ALA A 81 13.47 16.28 7.31
C ALA A 81 14.22 15.01 6.89
N THR A 82 14.04 13.92 7.63
CA THR A 82 14.66 12.63 7.29
C THR A 82 13.58 11.60 7.00
N TYR A 83 13.65 11.00 5.82
CA TYR A 83 12.77 9.93 5.41
C TYR A 83 13.49 8.59 5.50
N ARG A 84 12.91 7.62 6.21
CA ARG A 84 13.56 6.33 6.45
C ARG A 84 12.57 5.19 6.49
N LEU A 85 13.04 4.02 6.07
CA LEU A 85 12.34 2.76 6.30
C LEU A 85 12.79 2.16 7.64
N THR A 86 11.84 1.80 8.48
CA THR A 86 12.13 1.08 9.74
C THR A 86 12.30 -0.41 9.49
N PRO A 87 13.00 -1.14 10.37
CA PRO A 87 13.15 -2.60 10.25
C PRO A 87 11.81 -3.37 10.26
N ALA A 88 10.76 -2.79 10.82
CA ALA A 88 9.41 -3.38 10.83
C ALA A 88 8.73 -3.33 9.45
N GLY A 89 9.27 -2.53 8.51
CA GLY A 89 8.67 -2.30 7.20
C GLY A 89 7.65 -1.17 7.19
N SER A 90 7.90 -0.13 7.99
CA SER A 90 7.07 1.07 8.02
C SER A 90 7.93 2.28 7.65
N PHE A 91 7.42 3.12 6.76
CA PHE A 91 8.11 4.30 6.24
C PHE A 91 7.75 5.53 7.08
N TYR A 92 8.77 6.24 7.54
CA TYR A 92 8.64 7.37 8.45
C TYR A 92 9.28 8.63 7.88
N ARG A 93 8.70 9.76 8.27
CA ARG A 93 9.35 11.06 8.23
C ARG A 93 9.68 11.50 9.64
N ASN A 94 10.95 11.79 9.89
CA ASN A 94 11.41 12.51 11.06
C ASN A 94 11.49 14.00 10.72
N TRP A 95 10.77 14.83 11.46
CA TRP A 95 10.83 16.29 11.37
C TRP A 95 11.07 16.86 12.76
N GLN A 96 12.19 17.56 12.97
CA GLN A 96 12.51 18.19 14.24
C GLN A 96 12.38 17.22 15.45
N ASN A 97 12.92 16.01 15.33
CA ASN A 97 12.84 14.94 16.33
C ASN A 97 11.43 14.36 16.57
N ARG A 98 10.48 14.58 15.66
CA ARG A 98 9.16 13.94 15.66
C ARG A 98 9.07 12.93 14.52
N ASP A 99 8.88 11.67 14.86
CA ASP A 99 8.66 10.59 13.91
C ASP A 99 7.15 10.45 13.60
N ALA A 100 6.80 10.57 12.32
CA ALA A 100 5.46 10.30 11.80
C ALA A 100 5.50 9.15 10.79
N ALA A 101 4.67 8.14 11.00
CA ALA A 101 4.52 7.03 10.06
C ALA A 101 3.65 7.48 8.89
N PHE A 102 4.11 7.25 7.66
CA PHE A 102 3.38 7.60 6.44
C PHE A 102 2.97 6.40 5.60
N ALA A 103 3.68 5.28 5.70
CA ALA A 103 3.23 4.05 5.08
C ALA A 103 3.62 2.85 5.93
N ASP A 104 2.79 1.82 5.88
CA ASP A 104 3.05 0.54 6.52
C ASP A 104 3.10 -0.60 5.50
N LYS A 105 3.70 -1.73 5.87
CA LYS A 105 3.96 -2.89 4.99
C LYS A 105 4.87 -2.56 3.79
N VAL A 106 5.72 -1.55 3.91
CA VAL A 106 6.77 -1.23 2.94
C VAL A 106 7.93 -2.21 3.13
N GLN A 107 8.34 -2.86 2.06
CA GLN A 107 9.48 -3.77 2.04
C GLN A 107 10.79 -3.03 1.76
N ALA A 108 10.76 -2.08 0.82
CA ALA A 108 11.92 -1.32 0.40
C ALA A 108 11.51 0.07 -0.09
N VAL A 109 12.47 0.99 -0.02
CA VAL A 109 12.36 2.32 -0.62
C VAL A 109 13.57 2.50 -1.52
N ASP A 110 13.32 2.92 -2.74
CA ASP A 110 14.36 3.26 -3.71
C ASP A 110 14.35 4.76 -3.99
N TRP A 111 15.55 5.31 -4.08
CA TRP A 111 15.80 6.73 -4.24
C TRP A 111 16.73 6.92 -5.42
N GLN A 112 16.35 7.77 -6.36
CA GLN A 112 17.17 8.13 -7.50
C GLN A 112 17.14 9.64 -7.66
N LEU A 113 18.30 10.28 -7.71
CA LEU A 113 18.43 11.72 -7.96
C LEU A 113 19.07 11.89 -9.34
N ASP A 114 18.31 12.43 -10.28
CA ASP A 114 18.76 12.75 -11.63
C ASP A 114 18.77 14.28 -11.77
N ASP A 115 19.95 14.88 -11.70
CA ASP A 115 20.15 16.33 -11.61
C ASP A 115 19.27 16.96 -10.50
N ASP A 116 18.19 17.63 -10.90
CA ASP A 116 17.28 18.37 -10.00
C ASP A 116 15.96 17.63 -9.78
N VAL A 117 15.86 16.38 -10.24
CA VAL A 117 14.65 15.56 -10.12
C VAL A 117 14.92 14.42 -9.16
N LEU A 118 14.23 14.43 -8.03
CA LEU A 118 14.23 13.33 -7.07
C LEU A 118 13.10 12.35 -7.39
N TRP A 119 13.46 11.09 -7.59
CA TRP A 119 12.53 9.98 -7.68
C TRP A 119 12.50 9.20 -6.37
N MET A 120 11.30 8.88 -5.92
CA MET A 120 11.08 7.93 -4.82
C MET A 120 10.17 6.80 -5.30
N THR A 121 10.56 5.57 -5.01
CA THR A 121 9.72 4.37 -5.21
C THR A 121 9.47 3.68 -3.88
N LEU A 122 8.20 3.51 -3.53
CA LEU A 122 7.76 2.67 -2.42
C LEU A 122 7.42 1.27 -2.93
N ILE A 123 8.09 0.25 -2.39
CA ILE A 123 7.90 -1.16 -2.73
C ILE A 123 7.23 -1.85 -1.54
N TYR A 124 6.01 -2.33 -1.69
CA TYR A 124 5.23 -3.01 -0.65
C TYR A 124 5.52 -4.51 -0.61
N LYS A 125 5.28 -5.14 0.55
CA LYS A 125 5.55 -6.58 0.78
C LYS A 125 4.77 -7.53 -0.14
N ASP A 126 3.69 -7.08 -0.75
CA ASP A 126 2.90 -7.82 -1.74
C ASP A 126 3.39 -7.61 -3.19
N GLY A 127 4.49 -6.90 -3.37
CA GLY A 127 5.08 -6.59 -4.67
C GLY A 127 4.47 -5.38 -5.37
N GLN A 128 3.45 -4.72 -4.79
CA GLN A 128 2.94 -3.48 -5.35
C GLN A 128 3.99 -2.37 -5.24
N THR A 129 4.14 -1.60 -6.30
CA THR A 129 5.09 -0.49 -6.35
C THR A 129 4.38 0.79 -6.73
N TYR A 130 4.76 1.87 -6.06
CA TYR A 130 4.31 3.21 -6.39
C TYR A 130 5.57 4.06 -6.57
N ARG A 131 5.62 4.88 -7.61
CA ARG A 131 6.75 5.76 -7.90
C ARG A 131 6.24 7.16 -8.18
N SER A 132 6.97 8.16 -7.68
CA SER A 132 6.73 9.57 -7.99
C SER A 132 8.05 10.32 -8.14
N CYS A 133 8.02 11.42 -8.89
CA CYS A 133 9.14 12.36 -9.04
C CYS A 133 8.80 13.71 -8.42
N PHE A 134 9.83 14.43 -7.99
CA PHE A 134 9.74 15.72 -7.35
C PHE A 134 10.84 16.62 -7.90
N GLN A 135 10.44 17.81 -8.37
CA GLN A 135 11.39 18.84 -8.77
C GLN A 135 11.98 19.48 -7.51
N MET A 136 13.30 19.47 -7.41
CA MET A 136 14.06 20.16 -6.38
C MET A 136 14.17 21.64 -6.74
N SER A 137 14.04 22.52 -5.74
CA SER A 137 14.30 23.94 -5.94
C SER A 137 15.81 24.19 -5.93
N ASN A 138 16.39 24.37 -7.12
CA ASN A 138 17.75 24.86 -7.25
C ASN A 138 17.75 26.39 -7.24
N GLU A 139 17.79 26.98 -6.03
CA GLU A 139 18.15 28.39 -5.83
C GLU A 139 19.43 28.51 -5.00
#